data_AF-A0A1D1YUZ4-F1
#
_entry.id   AF-A0A1D1YUZ4-F1
#
_cell.length_a   1.000
_cell.length_b   1.000
_cell.length_c   1.000
_cell.angle_alpha   90.00
_cell.angle_beta   90.00
_cell.angle_gamma   90.00
#
_symmetry.space_group_name_H-M   'P 1'
#
loop_
_entity.id
_entity.type
_entity.pdbx_description
1 polymer ?
#
loop_
_entity_poly.entity_id
_entity_poly.type
_entity_poly.pdbx_seq_one_letter_code
_entity_poly.pdbx_strand_id
1 'polypeptide(L)'
;RGTAEYASVHTHLGRTHSRRDDLESLAYTLIFLLRGRLPWQGYQGENKGFLVCKKKMATSPEGLCCFCPQPFKQFVEYVVNLKFDEEPNYAKCISLFDGIVGPNPDIRPINTDGAQKLIYQVGQKRGRLMMEEEDEEQPTKKIRMGMPATQWISVYNARRPMKQRYHYNVADTRLAQHIEKGNEDGLFISSVSSCTNLWALIMDAGTGFISQVYELSPSFLHKEWIVEQWERNYYISAIAGASNGSSLVVMSKGTQYAQQSYKVSDSFPFKWINKKWREGFYVTSMATAGSRWAVVMSRSAGFSDQVVELDFLYPSEGIHRRWDNGYRITATAATWDQAAFVLSVPRRKPADETQETLRTSAFPSQHVKEKWAKNLYIASMCYGRTVS
;
A
#
# COMPACT_ATOMS: atom_id res chain seq x y z
N ARG A 1 11.68 0.23 -15.17
CA ARG A 1 12.62 0.86 -14.20
C ARG A 1 12.71 2.33 -14.62
N GLY A 2 12.30 3.27 -13.77
CA GLY A 2 12.42 4.71 -14.03
C GLY A 2 13.28 5.39 -12.96
N THR A 3 13.74 6.60 -13.25
CA THR A 3 14.46 7.45 -12.30
C THR A 3 13.50 7.96 -11.23
N ALA A 4 13.74 7.59 -9.96
CA ALA A 4 12.79 7.79 -8.85
C ALA A 4 12.36 9.25 -8.68
N GLU A 5 13.28 10.17 -8.94
CA GLU A 5 13.13 11.62 -8.86
C GLU A 5 12.05 12.13 -9.81
N TYR A 6 11.91 11.54 -11.01
CA TYR A 6 10.98 11.98 -12.05
C TYR A 6 9.77 11.04 -12.22
N ALA A 7 9.85 9.80 -11.74
CA ALA A 7 8.71 8.87 -11.81
C ALA A 7 7.44 9.44 -11.12
N SER A 8 6.27 9.20 -11.69
CA SER A 8 5.00 9.64 -11.10
C SER A 8 4.77 9.03 -9.71
N VAL A 9 3.90 9.65 -8.91
CA VAL A 9 3.40 9.09 -7.65
C VAL A 9 2.81 7.70 -7.88
N HIS A 10 2.07 7.51 -8.97
CA HIS A 10 1.43 6.24 -9.28
C HIS A 10 2.42 5.12 -9.59
N THR A 11 3.54 5.41 -10.27
CA THR A 11 4.64 4.47 -10.45
C THR A 11 5.22 4.01 -9.10
N HIS A 12 5.39 4.93 -8.15
CA HIS A 12 5.88 4.58 -6.80
C HIS A 12 4.89 3.71 -6.02
N LEU A 13 3.59 3.89 -6.26
CA LEU A 13 2.52 3.06 -5.70
C LEU A 13 2.33 1.71 -6.44
N GLY A 14 3.19 1.39 -7.40
CA GLY A 14 3.15 0.13 -8.14
C GLY A 14 1.99 0.01 -9.13
N ARG A 15 1.31 1.13 -9.45
CA ARG A 15 0.21 1.15 -10.41
C ARG A 15 0.71 0.94 -11.85
N THR A 16 -0.20 0.49 -12.72
CA THR A 16 0.05 0.41 -14.16
C THR A 16 0.34 1.81 -14.70
N HIS A 17 1.34 1.90 -15.58
CA HIS A 17 1.74 3.17 -16.20
C HIS A 17 0.77 3.53 -17.35
N SER A 18 0.59 4.83 -17.58
CA SER A 18 -0.35 5.41 -18.55
C SER A 18 0.14 6.79 -19.01
N ARG A 19 -0.59 7.42 -19.94
CA ARG A 19 -0.25 8.74 -20.53
C ARG A 19 -0.03 9.84 -19.48
N ARG A 20 -0.78 9.82 -18.38
CA ARG A 20 -0.62 10.81 -17.29
C ARG A 20 0.73 10.71 -16.60
N ASP A 21 1.30 9.50 -16.50
CA ASP A 21 2.55 9.26 -15.79
C ASP A 21 3.73 9.89 -16.54
N ASP A 22 3.68 9.88 -17.88
CA ASP A 22 4.66 10.55 -18.74
C ASP A 22 4.58 12.08 -18.59
N LEU A 23 3.36 12.65 -18.55
CA LEU A 23 3.18 14.08 -18.33
C LEU A 23 3.59 14.51 -16.92
N GLU A 24 3.36 13.69 -15.89
CA GLU A 24 3.78 14.00 -14.51
C GLU A 24 5.31 14.01 -14.41
N SER A 25 5.95 13.04 -15.05
CA SER A 25 7.41 12.99 -15.20
C SER A 25 7.95 14.21 -15.95
N LEU A 26 7.26 14.64 -17.03
CA LEU A 26 7.61 15.86 -17.76
C LEU A 26 7.49 17.10 -16.87
N ALA A 27 6.41 17.24 -16.10
CA ALA A 27 6.23 18.37 -15.19
C ALA A 27 7.35 18.46 -14.16
N TYR A 28 7.73 17.33 -13.54
CA TYR A 28 8.86 17.28 -12.62
C TYR A 28 10.20 17.61 -13.31
N THR A 29 10.39 17.14 -14.53
CA THR A 29 11.59 17.44 -15.32
C THR A 29 11.70 18.93 -15.64
N LEU A 30 10.61 19.56 -16.08
CA LEU A 30 10.57 20.99 -16.40
C LEU A 30 10.89 21.85 -15.16
N ILE A 31 10.32 21.51 -14.01
CA ILE A 31 10.59 22.22 -12.75
C ILE A 31 12.04 22.01 -12.29
N PHE A 32 12.56 20.80 -12.44
CA PHE A 32 13.97 20.53 -12.16
C PHE A 32 14.90 21.37 -13.04
N LEU A 33 14.62 21.47 -14.34
CA LEU A 33 15.42 22.29 -15.26
C LEU A 33 15.39 23.78 -14.87
N LEU A 34 14.24 24.27 -14.41
CA LEU A 34 14.08 25.66 -14.00
C LEU A 34 14.71 25.97 -12.62
N ARG A 35 14.53 25.08 -11.63
CA ARG A 35 14.95 25.30 -10.24
C ARG A 35 16.29 24.67 -9.87
N GLY A 36 16.82 23.79 -10.71
CA GLY A 36 18.01 22.97 -10.47
C GLY A 36 17.84 21.88 -9.40
N ARG A 37 16.70 21.82 -8.70
CA ARG A 37 16.40 20.80 -7.69
C ARG A 37 14.90 20.53 -7.54
N LEU A 38 14.56 19.33 -7.06
CA LEU A 38 13.23 18.93 -6.62
C LEU A 38 13.20 18.70 -5.10
N PRO A 39 12.07 18.97 -4.41
CA PRO A 39 11.97 18.85 -2.93
C PRO A 39 12.22 17.44 -2.37
N TRP A 40 12.16 16.42 -3.21
CA TRP A 40 12.33 15.00 -2.85
C TRP A 40 13.67 14.41 -3.31
N GLN A 41 14.65 15.24 -3.66
CA GLN A 41 16.02 14.76 -3.91
C GLN A 41 16.79 14.53 -2.61
N GLY A 42 17.78 13.63 -2.66
CA GLY A 42 18.70 13.37 -1.53
C GLY A 42 18.37 12.13 -0.69
N TYR A 43 17.19 11.52 -0.85
CA TYR A 43 16.87 10.25 -0.20
C TYR A 43 17.72 9.09 -0.75
N GLN A 44 18.21 8.24 0.15
CA GLN A 44 19.05 7.07 -0.15
C GLN A 44 18.51 5.81 0.53
N GLY A 45 19.07 4.65 0.17
CA GLY A 45 18.72 3.35 0.78
C GLY A 45 17.50 2.66 0.15
N GLU A 46 17.12 1.51 0.71
CA GLU A 46 16.04 0.67 0.16
C GLU A 46 14.67 1.36 0.19
N ASN A 47 14.43 2.21 1.19
CA ASN A 47 13.17 2.95 1.37
C ASN A 47 13.11 4.26 0.56
N LYS A 48 14.11 4.54 -0.28
CA LYS A 48 14.15 5.76 -1.11
C LYS A 48 12.85 5.98 -1.88
N GLY A 49 12.31 4.96 -2.53
CA GLY A 49 11.07 5.07 -3.32
C GLY A 49 9.88 5.51 -2.46
N PHE A 50 9.73 4.92 -1.27
CA PHE A 50 8.69 5.28 -0.31
C PHE A 50 8.82 6.74 0.14
N LEU A 51 10.02 7.19 0.55
CA LEU A 51 10.25 8.55 1.03
C LEU A 51 10.01 9.60 -0.07
N VAL A 52 10.49 9.31 -1.28
CA VAL A 52 10.24 10.17 -2.46
C VAL A 52 8.74 10.28 -2.73
N CYS A 53 8.02 9.16 -2.73
CA CYS A 53 6.58 9.15 -2.95
C CYS A 53 5.82 9.94 -1.88
N LYS A 54 6.15 9.73 -0.60
CA LYS A 54 5.55 10.44 0.53
C LYS A 54 5.76 11.95 0.41
N LYS A 55 6.98 12.39 0.07
CA LYS A 55 7.30 13.81 -0.12
C LYS A 55 6.59 14.39 -1.35
N LYS A 56 6.48 13.65 -2.46
CA LYS A 56 5.70 14.06 -3.65
C LYS A 56 4.24 14.31 -3.31
N MET A 57 3.60 13.37 -2.63
CA MET A 57 2.19 13.49 -2.25
C MET A 57 1.92 14.61 -1.23
N ALA A 58 2.89 14.92 -0.38
CA ALA A 58 2.81 16.03 0.57
C ALA A 58 3.13 17.41 -0.04
N THR A 59 3.69 17.47 -1.26
CA THR A 59 4.06 18.72 -1.91
C THR A 59 2.93 19.18 -2.84
N SER A 60 2.30 20.32 -2.54
CA SER A 60 1.27 20.89 -3.42
C SER A 60 1.87 21.49 -4.70
N PRO A 61 1.05 21.67 -5.77
CA PRO A 61 1.49 22.43 -6.95
C PRO A 61 2.03 23.82 -6.61
N GLU A 62 1.42 24.51 -5.64
CA GLU A 62 1.89 25.79 -5.09
C GLU A 62 3.30 25.67 -4.47
N GLY A 63 3.49 24.71 -3.56
CA GLY A 63 4.76 24.52 -2.88
C GLY A 63 5.88 24.11 -3.85
N LEU A 64 5.55 23.29 -4.85
CA LEU A 64 6.48 22.90 -5.90
C LEU A 64 6.86 24.09 -6.80
N CYS A 65 5.89 24.94 -7.13
CA CYS A 65 6.01 26.03 -8.09
C CYS A 65 6.15 27.42 -7.47
N CYS A 66 6.47 27.54 -6.17
CA CYS A 66 6.45 28.82 -5.43
C CYS A 66 7.30 29.96 -6.02
N PHE A 67 8.24 29.65 -6.92
CA PHE A 67 9.06 30.63 -7.66
C PHE A 67 9.09 30.35 -9.17
N CYS A 68 8.12 29.61 -9.68
CA CYS A 68 8.01 29.29 -11.11
C CYS A 68 6.98 30.21 -11.77
N PRO A 69 7.14 30.52 -13.07
CA PRO A 69 6.09 31.18 -13.84
C PRO A 69 4.76 30.42 -13.77
N GLN A 70 3.65 31.17 -13.79
CA GLN A 70 2.29 30.63 -13.65
C GLN A 70 1.98 29.41 -14.56
N PRO A 71 2.44 29.35 -15.83
CA PRO A 71 2.22 28.18 -16.69
C PRO A 71 2.69 26.84 -16.11
N PHE A 72 3.81 26.84 -15.35
CA PHE A 72 4.33 25.61 -14.74
C PHE A 72 3.39 25.10 -13.66
N LYS A 73 2.89 26.00 -12.80
CA LYS A 73 1.91 25.66 -11.77
C LYS A 73 0.64 25.09 -12.41
N GLN A 74 0.09 25.76 -13.41
CA GLN A 74 -1.12 25.31 -14.12
C GLN A 74 -0.92 23.96 -14.81
N PHE A 75 0.25 23.72 -15.39
CA PHE A 75 0.58 22.43 -15.99
C PHE A 75 0.66 21.32 -14.95
N VAL A 76 1.31 21.56 -13.81
CA VAL A 76 1.33 20.59 -12.68
C VAL A 76 -0.07 20.31 -12.18
N GLU A 77 -0.87 21.34 -11.90
CA GLU A 77 -2.27 21.21 -11.44
C GLU A 77 -3.11 20.39 -12.41
N TYR A 78 -2.94 20.62 -13.71
CA TYR A 78 -3.65 19.85 -14.74
C TYR A 78 -3.24 18.37 -14.70
N VAL A 79 -1.93 18.10 -14.73
CA VAL A 79 -1.41 16.74 -14.87
C VAL A 79 -1.68 15.87 -13.64
N VAL A 80 -1.55 16.40 -12.42
CA VAL A 80 -1.78 15.62 -11.18
C VAL A 80 -3.24 15.22 -10.96
N ASN A 81 -4.16 15.77 -11.76
CA ASN A 81 -5.60 15.50 -11.72
C ASN A 81 -6.08 14.62 -12.89
N LEU A 82 -5.20 14.22 -13.80
CA LEU A 82 -5.55 13.32 -14.91
C LEU A 82 -5.96 11.93 -14.41
N LYS A 83 -7.06 11.41 -14.97
CA LYS A 83 -7.46 10.00 -14.74
C LYS A 83 -6.54 9.05 -15.50
N PHE A 84 -6.57 7.78 -15.12
CA PHE A 84 -5.70 6.74 -15.69
C PHE A 84 -5.87 6.57 -17.21
N ASP A 85 -7.10 6.55 -17.68
CA ASP A 85 -7.50 6.33 -19.06
C ASP A 85 -7.81 7.64 -19.82
N GLU A 86 -7.79 8.78 -19.13
CA GLU A 86 -8.04 10.09 -19.73
C GLU A 86 -7.02 10.40 -20.83
N GLU A 87 -7.52 10.91 -21.95
CA GLU A 87 -6.69 11.44 -23.01
C GLU A 87 -6.31 12.89 -22.69
N PRO A 88 -5.02 13.21 -22.51
CA PRO A 88 -4.64 14.57 -22.19
C PRO A 88 -4.91 15.51 -23.36
N ASN A 89 -5.50 16.67 -23.08
CA ASN A 89 -5.57 17.77 -24.03
C ASN A 89 -4.19 18.40 -24.23
N TYR A 90 -3.38 17.81 -25.11
CA TYR A 90 -2.01 18.26 -25.41
C TYR A 90 -1.98 19.71 -25.94
N ALA A 91 -2.96 20.12 -26.74
CA ALA A 91 -3.05 21.49 -27.27
C ALA A 91 -3.18 22.50 -26.12
N LYS A 92 -4.03 22.21 -25.13
CA LYS A 92 -4.14 23.03 -23.91
C LYS A 92 -2.82 23.08 -23.15
N CYS A 93 -2.15 21.95 -22.93
CA CYS A 93 -0.85 21.89 -22.24
C CYS A 93 0.19 22.78 -22.92
N ILE A 94 0.28 22.73 -24.25
CA ILE A 94 1.21 23.56 -25.04
C ILE A 94 0.84 25.05 -24.90
N SER A 95 -0.44 25.38 -25.02
CA SER A 95 -0.91 26.78 -24.97
C SER A 95 -0.64 27.50 -23.65
N LEU A 96 -0.48 26.75 -22.54
CA LEU A 96 -0.09 27.32 -21.25
C LEU A 96 1.23 28.09 -21.36
N PHE A 97 2.15 27.61 -22.20
CA PHE A 97 3.52 28.14 -22.29
C PHE A 97 3.70 29.18 -23.42
N ASP A 98 2.69 29.44 -24.24
CA ASP A 98 2.82 30.38 -25.38
C ASP A 98 3.28 31.78 -24.94
N GLY A 99 2.79 32.24 -23.79
CA GLY A 99 3.16 33.54 -23.23
C GLY A 99 4.63 33.66 -22.79
N ILE A 100 5.34 32.55 -22.59
CA ILE A 100 6.76 32.56 -22.18
C ILE A 100 7.72 32.06 -23.25
N VAL A 101 7.26 31.24 -24.20
CA VAL A 101 8.10 30.68 -25.29
C VAL A 101 8.03 31.56 -26.56
N GLY A 102 7.11 32.53 -26.61
CA GLY A 102 6.94 33.44 -27.73
C GLY A 102 6.22 32.79 -28.93
N PRO A 103 5.54 33.57 -29.78
CA PRO A 103 4.62 33.04 -30.80
C PRO A 103 5.33 32.40 -32.00
N ASN A 104 6.60 32.70 -32.24
CA ASN A 104 7.31 32.27 -33.44
C ASN A 104 8.23 31.06 -33.16
N PRO A 105 7.90 29.85 -33.67
CA PRO A 105 8.70 28.64 -33.48
C PRO A 105 10.11 28.72 -34.10
N ASP A 106 10.32 29.57 -35.11
CA ASP A 106 11.60 29.70 -35.82
C ASP A 106 12.65 30.49 -35.00
N ILE A 107 12.22 31.26 -33.99
CA ILE A 107 13.08 32.01 -33.05
C ILE A 107 13.24 31.28 -31.71
N ARG A 108 12.88 29.99 -31.66
CA ARG A 108 13.13 29.10 -30.52
C ARG A 108 14.39 28.22 -30.70
N PRO A 109 15.50 28.63 -31.35
CA PRO A 109 16.68 27.78 -31.36
C PRO A 109 17.14 27.58 -29.91
N ILE A 110 17.55 26.35 -29.60
CA ILE A 110 18.06 25.99 -28.29
C ILE A 110 19.33 26.82 -28.06
N ASN A 111 19.27 27.81 -27.18
CA ASN A 111 20.46 28.54 -26.77
C ASN A 111 21.32 27.60 -25.89
N THR A 112 22.32 26.97 -26.51
CA THR A 112 23.23 26.05 -25.84
C THR A 112 24.43 26.74 -25.18
N ASP A 113 24.58 28.06 -25.33
CA ASP A 113 25.75 28.80 -24.84
C ASP A 113 25.87 28.71 -23.31
N GLY A 114 24.74 28.72 -22.61
CA GLY A 114 24.68 28.51 -21.16
C GLY A 114 25.10 27.10 -20.75
N ALA A 115 24.72 26.07 -21.53
CA ALA A 115 25.11 24.68 -21.28
C ALA A 115 26.60 24.45 -21.55
N GLN A 116 27.17 25.06 -22.60
CA GLN A 116 28.60 25.03 -22.88
C GLN A 116 29.42 25.72 -21.79
N LYS A 117 28.97 26.89 -21.28
CA LYS A 117 29.63 27.56 -20.15
C LYS A 117 29.62 26.73 -18.86
N LEU A 118 28.56 25.95 -18.63
CA LEU A 118 28.47 25.05 -17.46
C LEU A 118 29.44 23.88 -17.55
N ILE A 119 29.68 23.29 -18.73
CA ILE A 119 30.65 22.20 -18.93
C ILE A 119 32.06 22.60 -18.46
N TYR A 120 32.45 23.85 -18.68
CA TYR A 120 33.73 24.40 -18.20
C TYR A 120 33.77 24.67 -16.67
N GLN A 121 32.62 24.69 -16.00
CA GLN A 121 32.50 24.96 -14.56
C GLN A 121 32.26 23.69 -13.70
N VAL A 122 32.00 22.52 -14.29
CA VAL A 122 31.72 21.26 -13.54
C VAL A 122 32.94 20.73 -12.75
N GLY A 123 34.11 21.37 -12.87
CA GLY A 123 35.28 21.09 -12.01
C GLY A 123 35.18 21.62 -10.58
N GLN A 124 34.21 22.49 -10.25
CA GLN A 124 34.05 23.03 -8.89
C GLN A 124 32.69 22.64 -8.30
N LYS A 125 32.73 21.77 -7.29
CA LYS A 125 31.58 21.37 -6.46
C LYS A 125 30.77 22.62 -6.06
N ARG A 126 29.55 22.76 -6.59
CA ARG A 126 28.58 23.74 -6.07
C ARG A 126 28.35 23.45 -4.59
N GLY A 127 28.72 24.41 -3.74
CA GLY A 127 28.54 24.35 -2.30
C GLY A 127 27.07 24.13 -1.93
N ARG A 128 26.84 23.24 -0.97
CA ARG A 128 25.55 23.10 -0.28
C ARG A 128 25.20 24.44 0.37
N LEU A 129 24.18 25.11 -0.11
CA LEU A 129 23.47 26.10 0.69
C LEU A 129 22.47 25.33 1.55
N MET A 130 22.75 25.26 2.86
CA MET A 130 21.76 24.92 3.87
C MET A 130 20.73 26.05 3.88
N MET A 131 19.46 25.71 3.69
CA MET A 131 18.37 26.65 3.86
C MET A 131 17.71 26.25 5.18
N GLU A 132 17.85 27.09 6.19
CA GLU A 132 17.14 26.96 7.46
C GLU A 132 15.63 27.10 7.18
N GLU A 133 14.84 26.23 7.81
CA GLU A 133 13.38 26.21 7.72
C GLU A 133 12.85 27.32 8.63
N GLU A 134 12.36 28.42 8.07
CA GLU A 134 11.47 29.35 8.78
C GLU A 134 10.02 28.91 8.54
N ASP A 135 9.44 28.28 9.56
CA ASP A 135 8.01 28.03 9.70
C ASP A 135 7.30 29.35 10.08
N GLU A 136 6.64 29.99 9.10
CA GLU A 136 5.49 30.86 9.39
C GLU A 136 4.25 30.30 8.69
N GLU A 137 3.40 29.63 9.47
CA GLU A 137 2.08 29.17 9.05
C GLU A 137 1.15 30.37 8.82
N GLN A 138 0.74 30.59 7.57
CA GLN A 138 -0.56 31.19 7.26
C GLN A 138 -1.54 30.11 6.79
N PRO A 139 -2.82 30.13 7.24
CA PRO A 139 -3.76 29.06 6.99
C PRO A 139 -4.27 29.14 5.55
N THR A 140 -3.55 28.51 4.62
CA THR A 140 -4.08 28.19 3.30
C THR A 140 -4.60 26.75 3.31
N LYS A 141 -5.71 26.52 2.60
CA LYS A 141 -6.46 25.25 2.59
C LYS A 141 -5.50 24.08 2.31
N LYS A 142 -5.22 23.29 3.35
CA LYS A 142 -4.47 22.02 3.29
C LYS A 142 -5.27 21.00 2.47
N ILE A 143 -5.15 21.02 1.14
CA ILE A 143 -5.82 20.07 0.25
C ILE A 143 -4.79 19.06 -0.26
N ARG A 144 -4.71 17.91 0.41
CA ARG A 144 -4.67 16.54 -0.16
C ARG A 144 -4.55 15.45 0.91
N MET A 145 -4.07 15.78 2.12
CA MET A 145 -4.06 14.86 3.25
C MET A 145 -4.85 15.47 4.40
N GLY A 146 -6.10 15.03 4.59
CA GLY A 146 -6.82 15.28 5.84
C GLY A 146 -6.04 14.76 7.06
N MET A 147 -6.46 15.14 8.27
CA MET A 147 -5.82 14.65 9.50
C MET A 147 -5.77 13.11 9.49
N PRO A 148 -4.62 12.48 9.73
CA PRO A 148 -4.53 11.03 9.81
C PRO A 148 -5.46 10.49 10.90
N ALA A 149 -6.52 9.80 10.50
CA ALA A 149 -7.26 8.89 11.36
C ALA A 149 -6.83 7.47 11.02
N THR A 150 -6.48 6.72 12.06
CA THR A 150 -6.35 5.27 11.97
C THR A 150 -7.67 4.62 12.34
N GLN A 151 -8.05 3.60 11.56
CA GLN A 151 -9.31 2.90 11.73
C GLN A 151 -9.08 1.41 11.48
N TRP A 152 -9.97 0.60 12.06
CA TRP A 152 -10.15 -0.78 11.65
C TRP A 152 -10.70 -0.82 10.24
N ILE A 153 -10.10 -1.65 9.40
CA ILE A 153 -10.59 -1.99 8.08
C ILE A 153 -10.98 -3.46 8.13
N SER A 154 -12.26 -3.73 8.02
CA SER A 154 -12.81 -5.09 8.03
C SER A 154 -13.36 -5.44 6.65
N VAL A 155 -13.01 -6.63 6.18
CA VAL A 155 -13.47 -7.20 4.90
C VAL A 155 -14.40 -8.36 5.22
N TYR A 156 -15.60 -8.34 4.69
CA TYR A 156 -16.61 -9.38 4.86
C TYR A 156 -16.86 -10.09 3.54
N ASN A 157 -16.94 -11.42 3.57
CA ASN A 157 -17.31 -12.23 2.42
C ASN A 157 -18.62 -12.96 2.71
N ALA A 158 -19.48 -13.07 1.71
CA ALA A 158 -20.60 -13.99 1.77
C ALA A 158 -20.08 -15.44 1.80
N ARG A 159 -20.64 -16.23 2.71
CA ARG A 159 -20.35 -17.66 2.82
C ARG A 159 -21.62 -18.43 3.14
N ARG A 160 -21.55 -19.75 2.95
CA ARG A 160 -22.57 -20.64 3.53
C ARG A 160 -22.61 -20.44 5.05
N PRO A 161 -23.79 -20.54 5.68
CA PRO A 161 -23.92 -20.38 7.12
C PRO A 161 -22.87 -21.20 7.88
N MET A 162 -22.07 -20.53 8.70
CA MET A 162 -21.01 -21.14 9.51
C MET A 162 -20.88 -20.44 10.87
N LYS A 163 -20.31 -21.15 11.85
CA LYS A 163 -19.94 -20.57 13.14
C LYS A 163 -18.65 -19.75 12.96
N GLN A 164 -18.69 -18.48 13.32
CA GLN A 164 -17.53 -17.58 13.41
C GLN A 164 -17.50 -16.98 14.82
N ARG A 165 -16.31 -16.83 15.39
CA ARG A 165 -16.06 -16.20 16.68
C ARG A 165 -15.00 -15.13 16.52
N TYR A 166 -15.16 -14.03 17.23
CA TYR A 166 -14.14 -13.00 17.31
C TYR A 166 -13.75 -12.73 18.76
N HIS A 167 -12.49 -12.40 18.97
CA HIS A 167 -11.98 -11.80 20.19
C HIS A 167 -11.20 -10.55 19.82
N TYR A 168 -11.30 -9.48 20.60
CA TYR A 168 -10.60 -8.21 20.35
C TYR A 168 -10.17 -7.62 21.68
N ASN A 169 -9.22 -6.68 21.63
CA ASN A 169 -8.56 -6.14 22.83
C ASN A 169 -7.93 -7.24 23.70
N VAL A 170 -7.42 -8.30 23.06
CA VAL A 170 -6.81 -9.43 23.75
C VAL A 170 -5.36 -9.10 24.06
N ALA A 171 -4.97 -9.19 25.33
CA ALA A 171 -3.57 -9.08 25.76
C ALA A 171 -2.83 -10.41 25.56
N ASP A 172 -1.51 -10.36 25.47
CA ASP A 172 -0.61 -11.51 25.25
C ASP A 172 -0.94 -12.69 26.18
N THR A 173 -1.14 -12.42 27.48
CA THR A 173 -1.39 -13.44 28.51
C THR A 173 -2.73 -14.16 28.36
N ARG A 174 -3.66 -13.62 27.57
CA ARG A 174 -5.01 -14.19 27.34
C ARG A 174 -5.15 -14.86 25.98
N LEU A 175 -4.16 -14.75 25.09
CA LEU A 175 -4.21 -15.35 23.75
C LEU A 175 -4.45 -16.86 23.82
N ALA A 176 -3.64 -17.57 24.61
CA ALA A 176 -3.70 -19.04 24.69
C ALA A 176 -5.10 -19.53 25.10
N GLN A 177 -5.67 -18.94 26.15
CA GLN A 177 -7.01 -19.29 26.64
C GLN A 177 -8.10 -19.13 25.56
N HIS A 178 -8.05 -18.06 24.76
CA HIS A 178 -9.03 -17.83 23.70
C HIS A 178 -8.85 -18.80 22.53
N ILE A 179 -7.61 -19.10 22.17
CA ILE A 179 -7.28 -20.00 21.06
C ILE A 179 -7.66 -21.45 21.41
N GLU A 180 -7.29 -21.92 22.60
CA GLU A 180 -7.60 -23.27 23.08
C GLU A 180 -9.11 -23.50 23.13
N LYS A 181 -9.86 -22.59 23.74
CA LYS A 181 -11.32 -22.66 23.78
C LYS A 181 -11.96 -22.64 22.38
N GLY A 182 -11.37 -21.90 21.44
CA GLY A 182 -11.84 -21.90 20.06
C GLY A 182 -11.58 -23.24 19.37
N ASN A 183 -10.40 -23.83 19.56
CA ASN A 183 -10.03 -25.13 19.00
C ASN A 183 -10.92 -26.26 19.55
N GLU A 184 -11.22 -26.27 20.86
CA GLU A 184 -12.18 -27.20 21.48
C GLU A 184 -13.58 -27.12 20.85
N ASP A 185 -13.96 -25.91 20.43
CA ASP A 185 -15.22 -25.60 19.75
C ASP A 185 -15.20 -25.91 18.23
N GLY A 186 -14.11 -26.47 17.70
CA GLY A 186 -13.91 -26.72 16.28
C GLY A 186 -13.71 -25.46 15.43
N LEU A 187 -13.28 -24.36 16.04
CA LEU A 187 -13.01 -23.09 15.38
C LEU A 187 -11.51 -22.89 15.24
N PHE A 188 -11.05 -22.59 14.04
CA PHE A 188 -9.65 -22.31 13.76
C PHE A 188 -9.45 -20.84 13.39
N ILE A 189 -8.32 -20.27 13.78
CA ILE A 189 -7.98 -18.87 13.46
C ILE A 189 -7.88 -18.71 11.95
N SER A 190 -8.69 -17.81 11.38
CA SER A 190 -8.69 -17.47 9.95
C SER A 190 -8.06 -16.12 9.66
N SER A 191 -8.09 -15.19 10.62
CA SER A 191 -7.46 -13.88 10.51
C SER A 191 -7.03 -13.35 11.87
N VAL A 192 -5.92 -12.63 11.88
CA VAL A 192 -5.37 -11.98 13.08
C VAL A 192 -5.03 -10.54 12.72
N SER A 193 -5.21 -9.63 13.66
CA SER A 193 -4.77 -8.23 13.54
C SER A 193 -4.32 -7.70 14.89
N SER A 194 -3.62 -6.57 14.90
CA SER A 194 -3.27 -5.86 16.13
C SER A 194 -3.62 -4.39 16.04
N CYS A 195 -3.99 -3.80 17.17
CA CYS A 195 -4.09 -2.36 17.39
C CYS A 195 -3.45 -2.07 18.75
N THR A 196 -2.49 -1.14 18.80
CA THR A 196 -1.85 -0.69 20.06
C THR A 196 -1.39 -1.85 20.97
N ASN A 197 -0.75 -2.88 20.37
CA ASN A 197 -0.27 -4.09 21.05
C ASN A 197 -1.36 -5.01 21.64
N LEU A 198 -2.63 -4.79 21.28
CA LEU A 198 -3.73 -5.70 21.58
C LEU A 198 -4.13 -6.46 20.33
N TRP A 199 -4.50 -7.72 20.50
CA TRP A 199 -4.82 -8.61 19.40
C TRP A 199 -6.33 -8.66 19.13
N ALA A 200 -6.65 -8.81 17.86
CA ALA A 200 -7.95 -9.23 17.37
C ALA A 200 -7.80 -10.58 16.65
N LEU A 201 -8.56 -11.57 17.10
CA LEU A 201 -8.61 -12.93 16.57
C LEU A 201 -9.96 -13.16 15.91
N ILE A 202 -9.95 -13.68 14.69
CA ILE A 202 -11.13 -14.19 14.00
C ILE A 202 -10.95 -15.69 13.82
N MET A 203 -11.94 -16.47 14.25
CA MET A 203 -11.92 -17.93 14.23
C MET A 203 -13.17 -18.48 13.54
N ASP A 204 -12.99 -19.39 12.59
CA ASP A 204 -14.06 -19.91 11.74
C ASP A 204 -14.13 -21.44 11.80
N ALA A 205 -15.34 -21.99 11.70
CA ALA A 205 -15.55 -23.42 11.46
C ALA A 205 -15.30 -23.81 9.99
N GLY A 206 -15.35 -22.85 9.07
CA GLY A 206 -15.29 -23.08 7.62
C GLY A 206 -13.90 -22.93 6.99
N THR A 207 -12.81 -23.04 7.76
CA THR A 207 -11.44 -22.87 7.23
C THR A 207 -10.96 -24.08 6.42
N GLY A 208 -11.44 -25.28 6.75
CA GLY A 208 -10.91 -26.54 6.24
C GLY A 208 -9.56 -26.94 6.87
N PHE A 209 -9.09 -26.22 7.89
CA PHE A 209 -7.88 -26.58 8.61
C PHE A 209 -8.13 -27.79 9.51
N ILE A 210 -7.11 -28.63 9.67
CA ILE A 210 -7.17 -29.85 10.50
C ILE A 210 -6.30 -29.76 11.76
N SER A 211 -5.34 -28.84 11.77
CA SER A 211 -4.46 -28.57 12.91
C SER A 211 -3.88 -27.17 12.78
N GLN A 212 -3.67 -26.49 13.90
CA GLN A 212 -3.03 -25.18 13.96
C GLN A 212 -1.98 -25.13 15.06
N VAL A 213 -0.89 -24.45 14.77
CA VAL A 213 0.14 -24.04 15.73
C VAL A 213 0.32 -22.53 15.63
N TYR A 214 0.70 -21.90 16.72
CA TYR A 214 0.94 -20.46 16.75
C TYR A 214 2.15 -20.13 17.62
N GLU A 215 2.75 -18.98 17.33
CA GLU A 215 3.81 -18.42 18.14
C GLU A 215 3.59 -16.92 18.32
N LEU A 216 3.57 -16.48 19.58
CA LEU A 216 3.72 -15.09 19.95
C LEU A 216 5.21 -14.84 20.20
N SER A 217 5.86 -14.09 19.32
CA SER A 217 7.28 -13.76 19.42
C SER A 217 7.50 -12.27 19.63
N PRO A 218 8.46 -11.85 20.49
CA PRO A 218 8.87 -10.46 20.59
C PRO A 218 9.58 -9.96 19.31
N SER A 219 10.02 -10.88 18.45
CA SER A 219 10.62 -10.56 17.15
C SER A 219 9.57 -10.65 16.03
N PHE A 220 9.59 -9.69 15.11
CA PHE A 220 8.68 -9.67 13.96
C PHE A 220 9.03 -10.82 12.99
N LEU A 221 8.17 -11.85 12.99
CA LEU A 221 8.29 -13.10 12.25
C LEU A 221 9.58 -13.88 12.61
N HIS A 222 9.51 -14.61 13.72
CA HIS A 222 10.59 -15.49 14.19
C HIS A 222 10.93 -16.56 13.16
N LYS A 223 12.12 -16.45 12.56
CA LYS A 223 12.50 -17.23 11.38
C LYS A 223 12.68 -18.71 11.69
N GLU A 224 13.38 -19.01 12.77
CA GLU A 224 13.76 -20.36 13.18
C GLU A 224 12.51 -21.20 13.44
N TRP A 225 11.55 -20.68 14.19
CA TRP A 225 10.28 -21.35 14.44
C TRP A 225 9.47 -21.58 13.16
N ILE A 226 9.37 -20.58 12.27
CA ILE A 226 8.65 -20.73 11.00
C ILE A 226 9.26 -21.86 10.15
N VAL A 227 10.59 -21.93 10.08
CA VAL A 227 11.29 -22.98 9.31
C VAL A 227 11.02 -24.36 9.91
N GLU A 228 11.10 -24.51 11.23
CA GLU A 228 10.77 -25.75 11.93
C GLU A 228 9.32 -26.19 11.62
N GLN A 229 8.37 -25.26 11.61
CA GLN A 229 6.97 -25.59 11.31
C GLN A 229 6.73 -25.93 9.84
N TRP A 230 7.47 -25.32 8.90
CA TRP A 230 7.44 -25.74 7.50
C TRP A 230 7.91 -27.18 7.30
N GLU A 231 8.98 -27.61 8.00
CA GLU A 231 9.45 -29.00 7.97
C GLU A 231 8.39 -29.99 8.48
N ARG A 232 7.50 -29.52 9.36
CA ARG A 232 6.37 -30.30 9.89
C ARG A 232 5.11 -30.21 9.03
N ASN A 233 5.18 -29.63 7.83
CA ASN A 233 4.08 -29.41 6.89
C ASN A 233 2.98 -28.45 7.41
N TYR A 234 3.32 -27.53 8.31
CA TYR A 234 2.45 -26.40 8.60
C TYR A 234 2.77 -25.26 7.66
N TYR A 235 1.75 -24.51 7.23
CA TYR A 235 1.94 -23.31 6.39
C TYR A 235 1.37 -22.09 7.08
N ILE A 236 2.02 -20.93 6.95
CA ILE A 236 1.52 -19.67 7.48
C ILE A 236 0.15 -19.40 6.87
N SER A 237 -0.82 -19.19 7.76
CA SER A 237 -2.24 -19.06 7.45
C SER A 237 -2.82 -17.73 7.91
N ALA A 238 -2.29 -17.16 9.00
CA ALA A 238 -2.58 -15.81 9.45
C ALA A 238 -1.36 -15.23 10.16
N ILE A 239 -1.11 -13.94 9.98
CA ILE A 239 -0.04 -13.20 10.65
C ILE A 239 -0.54 -11.82 11.06
N ALA A 240 -0.05 -11.34 12.20
CA ALA A 240 -0.19 -9.96 12.61
C ALA A 240 1.06 -9.51 13.38
N GLY A 241 1.40 -8.23 13.25
CA GLY A 241 2.44 -7.60 14.05
C GLY A 241 1.85 -6.54 14.96
N ALA A 242 2.46 -6.36 16.12
CA ALA A 242 2.13 -5.33 17.09
C ALA A 242 3.01 -4.08 16.88
N SER A 243 2.67 -2.98 17.56
CA SER A 243 3.40 -1.72 17.45
C SER A 243 4.77 -1.75 18.14
N ASN A 244 4.95 -2.62 19.13
CA ASN A 244 6.22 -2.86 19.82
C ASN A 244 7.18 -3.78 19.04
N GLY A 245 6.81 -4.24 17.85
CA GLY A 245 7.62 -5.14 17.04
C GLY A 245 7.37 -6.64 17.26
N SER A 246 6.53 -7.01 18.23
CA SER A 246 6.13 -8.41 18.41
C SER A 246 5.23 -8.88 17.28
N SER A 247 5.10 -10.20 17.11
CA SER A 247 4.19 -10.79 16.13
C SER A 247 3.51 -12.04 16.65
N LEU A 248 2.30 -12.25 16.16
CA LEU A 248 1.58 -13.50 16.27
C LEU A 248 1.57 -14.15 14.89
N VAL A 249 2.20 -15.31 14.79
CA VAL A 249 2.23 -16.12 13.57
C VAL A 249 1.38 -17.37 13.81
N VAL A 250 0.43 -17.64 12.92
CA VAL A 250 -0.41 -18.84 12.96
C VAL A 250 -0.16 -19.67 11.71
N MET A 251 0.23 -20.93 11.91
CA MET A 251 0.49 -21.88 10.83
C MET A 251 -0.48 -23.07 10.93
N SER A 252 -1.01 -23.51 9.79
CA SER A 252 -2.09 -24.50 9.70
C SER A 252 -1.72 -25.68 8.81
N LYS A 253 -2.30 -26.85 9.13
CA LYS A 253 -2.41 -28.02 8.25
C LYS A 253 -3.79 -28.09 7.61
N GLY A 254 -3.91 -28.79 6.48
CA GLY A 254 -5.15 -28.85 5.71
C GLY A 254 -5.32 -27.67 4.75
N THR A 255 -4.29 -26.84 4.61
CA THR A 255 -4.25 -25.81 3.56
C THR A 255 -4.03 -26.46 2.19
N GLN A 256 -4.47 -25.80 1.14
CA GLN A 256 -4.16 -26.17 -0.25
C GLN A 256 -2.74 -25.76 -0.71
N TYR A 257 -1.92 -25.20 0.18
CA TYR A 257 -0.60 -24.68 -0.15
C TYR A 257 0.42 -25.81 -0.29
N ALA A 258 1.36 -25.66 -1.23
CA ALA A 258 2.43 -26.64 -1.46
C ALA A 258 3.83 -26.07 -1.16
N GLN A 259 4.09 -24.83 -1.55
CA GLN A 259 5.35 -24.12 -1.32
C GLN A 259 5.03 -22.71 -0.82
N GLN A 260 5.75 -22.24 0.21
CA GLN A 260 5.55 -20.92 0.78
C GLN A 260 6.88 -20.17 0.92
N SER A 261 6.82 -18.85 0.75
CA SER A 261 7.94 -17.95 1.01
C SER A 261 7.40 -16.66 1.61
N TYR A 262 8.17 -16.03 2.49
CA TYR A 262 7.81 -14.71 3.01
C TYR A 262 8.96 -13.73 2.86
N LYS A 263 8.63 -12.44 2.90
CA LYS A 263 9.61 -11.35 2.93
C LYS A 263 9.20 -10.32 3.97
N VAL A 264 10.15 -9.95 4.82
CA VAL A 264 10.07 -8.79 5.69
C VAL A 264 10.87 -7.65 5.07
N SER A 265 10.33 -6.43 5.05
CA SER A 265 10.98 -5.26 4.46
C SER A 265 10.48 -3.97 5.09
N ASP A 266 11.31 -2.93 5.13
CA ASP A 266 10.93 -1.62 5.69
C ASP A 266 10.10 -0.77 4.72
N SER A 267 9.88 -1.26 3.49
CA SER A 267 8.94 -0.70 2.52
C SER A 267 8.18 -1.82 1.81
N PHE A 268 7.03 -1.49 1.22
CA PHE A 268 6.19 -2.49 0.58
C PHE A 268 6.94 -3.21 -0.58
N PRO A 269 7.11 -4.54 -0.55
CA PRO A 269 8.11 -5.23 -1.37
C PRO A 269 7.62 -5.56 -2.80
N PHE A 270 7.11 -4.58 -3.55
CA PHE A 270 6.55 -4.76 -4.90
C PHE A 270 7.43 -5.55 -5.86
N LYS A 271 8.74 -5.24 -5.91
CA LYS A 271 9.68 -5.91 -6.82
C LYS A 271 9.77 -7.41 -6.54
N TRP A 272 9.70 -7.80 -5.27
CA TRP A 272 9.74 -9.20 -4.86
C TRP A 272 8.44 -9.90 -5.18
N ILE A 273 7.28 -9.26 -4.92
CA ILE A 273 5.95 -9.78 -5.27
C ILE A 273 5.86 -10.03 -6.78
N ASN A 274 6.24 -9.07 -7.62
CA ASN A 274 6.22 -9.21 -9.08
C ASN A 274 7.16 -10.30 -9.60
N LYS A 275 8.27 -10.57 -8.91
CA LYS A 275 9.14 -11.71 -9.22
C LYS A 275 8.42 -13.02 -8.86
N LYS A 276 7.80 -13.09 -7.69
CA LYS A 276 7.12 -14.27 -7.17
C LYS A 276 5.84 -14.63 -7.93
N TRP A 277 5.06 -13.66 -8.40
CA TRP A 277 3.92 -13.91 -9.30
C TRP A 277 4.36 -14.62 -10.58
N ARG A 278 5.49 -14.21 -11.18
CA ARG A 278 6.06 -14.89 -12.36
C ARG A 278 6.54 -16.33 -12.07
N GLU A 279 6.86 -16.63 -10.82
CA GLU A 279 7.21 -17.98 -10.34
C GLU A 279 5.96 -18.82 -9.97
N GLY A 280 4.75 -18.25 -10.10
CA GLY A 280 3.47 -18.91 -9.78
C GLY A 280 3.12 -18.92 -8.29
N PHE A 281 3.74 -18.04 -7.49
CA PHE A 281 3.35 -17.78 -6.11
C PHE A 281 2.32 -16.65 -6.05
N TYR A 282 1.40 -16.72 -5.10
CA TYR A 282 0.39 -15.69 -4.86
C TYR A 282 0.44 -15.24 -3.41
N VAL A 283 0.17 -13.97 -3.14
CA VAL A 283 0.10 -13.43 -1.77
C VAL A 283 -1.08 -14.08 -1.04
N THR A 284 -0.81 -14.65 0.13
CA THR A 284 -1.80 -15.39 0.94
C THR A 284 -2.01 -14.77 2.31
N SER A 285 -1.03 -14.04 2.84
CA SER A 285 -1.19 -13.27 4.08
C SER A 285 -0.23 -12.08 4.08
N MET A 286 -0.63 -11.01 4.77
CA MET A 286 0.20 -9.83 4.99
C MET A 286 0.07 -9.36 6.43
N ALA A 287 1.13 -8.76 6.97
CA ALA A 287 1.10 -8.09 8.26
C ALA A 287 2.07 -6.91 8.27
N THR A 288 1.92 -6.07 9.28
CA THR A 288 2.82 -4.95 9.56
C THR A 288 3.19 -4.96 11.03
N ALA A 289 4.39 -4.48 11.35
CA ALA A 289 4.82 -4.14 12.70
C ALA A 289 5.58 -2.81 12.63
N GLY A 290 4.98 -1.76 13.21
CA GLY A 290 5.47 -0.39 13.01
C GLY A 290 5.43 0.00 11.52
N SER A 291 6.60 0.27 10.93
CA SER A 291 6.79 0.57 9.51
C SER A 291 7.15 -0.65 8.65
N ARG A 292 7.46 -1.80 9.26
CA ARG A 292 7.92 -3.00 8.55
C ARG A 292 6.72 -3.76 7.99
N TRP A 293 6.87 -4.23 6.77
CA TRP A 293 5.92 -5.07 6.05
C TRP A 293 6.38 -6.52 6.08
N ALA A 294 5.43 -7.44 6.28
CA ALA A 294 5.59 -8.85 6.04
C ALA A 294 4.60 -9.30 4.96
N VAL A 295 5.11 -9.94 3.91
CA VAL A 295 4.29 -10.51 2.84
C VAL A 295 4.60 -11.98 2.72
N VAL A 296 3.57 -12.81 2.84
CA VAL A 296 3.63 -14.26 2.68
C VAL A 296 3.02 -14.62 1.34
N MET A 297 3.72 -15.42 0.54
CA MET A 297 3.24 -15.91 -0.74
C MET A 297 3.32 -17.44 -0.79
N SER A 298 2.25 -18.07 -1.28
CA SER A 298 2.15 -19.52 -1.43
C SER A 298 1.86 -19.92 -2.88
N ARG A 299 2.37 -21.08 -3.30
CA ARG A 299 1.90 -21.78 -4.51
C ARG A 299 0.64 -22.57 -4.19
N SER A 300 -0.14 -22.86 -5.22
CA SER A 300 -1.43 -23.58 -5.10
C SER A 300 -2.45 -22.85 -4.23
N ALA A 301 -2.36 -21.52 -4.12
CA ALA A 301 -3.28 -20.69 -3.33
C ALA A 301 -4.71 -20.59 -3.90
N GLY A 302 -5.00 -21.24 -5.04
CA GLY A 302 -6.32 -21.25 -5.64
C GLY A 302 -6.68 -19.99 -6.45
N PHE A 303 -5.70 -19.14 -6.78
CA PHE A 303 -5.90 -17.92 -7.57
C PHE A 303 -5.39 -18.07 -9.01
N SER A 304 -6.06 -17.40 -9.94
CA SER A 304 -5.65 -17.28 -11.35
C SER A 304 -4.91 -15.99 -11.61
N ASP A 305 -5.26 -14.92 -10.88
CA ASP A 305 -4.65 -13.61 -11.02
C ASP A 305 -4.69 -12.84 -9.69
N GLN A 306 -3.76 -11.90 -9.52
CA GLN A 306 -3.63 -11.05 -8.35
C GLN A 306 -3.11 -9.66 -8.68
N VAL A 307 -3.62 -8.68 -7.94
CA VAL A 307 -3.17 -7.29 -8.00
C VAL A 307 -3.03 -6.73 -6.59
N VAL A 308 -2.25 -5.65 -6.47
CA VAL A 308 -2.07 -4.91 -5.24
C VAL A 308 -2.55 -3.47 -5.45
N GLU A 309 -3.41 -3.00 -4.55
CA GLU A 309 -3.75 -1.59 -4.38
C GLU A 309 -3.02 -1.11 -3.10
N LEU A 310 -1.89 -0.43 -3.28
CA LEU A 310 -1.15 0.25 -2.20
C LEU A 310 -1.41 1.75 -2.32
N ASP A 311 -1.77 2.39 -1.23
CA ASP A 311 -1.95 3.84 -1.19
C ASP A 311 -1.66 4.38 0.21
N PHE A 312 -1.41 5.69 0.34
CA PHE A 312 -1.29 6.39 1.61
C PHE A 312 -2.66 6.68 2.25
N LEU A 313 -3.73 6.52 1.46
CA LEU A 313 -5.13 6.62 1.85
C LEU A 313 -5.84 5.29 1.61
N TYR A 314 -7.11 5.16 2.01
CA TYR A 314 -7.89 3.98 1.66
C TYR A 314 -8.28 4.01 0.15
N PRO A 315 -7.85 3.05 -0.68
CA PRO A 315 -8.03 3.10 -2.13
C PRO A 315 -9.41 2.60 -2.57
N SER A 316 -10.48 3.30 -2.16
CA SER A 316 -11.88 2.88 -2.43
C SER A 316 -12.18 2.74 -3.92
N GLU A 317 -11.81 3.71 -4.75
CA GLU A 317 -12.05 3.66 -6.20
C GLU A 317 -11.33 2.50 -6.86
N GLY A 318 -10.08 2.26 -6.46
CA GLY A 318 -9.28 1.13 -6.94
C GLY A 318 -9.95 -0.20 -6.60
N ILE A 319 -10.41 -0.36 -5.37
CA ILE A 319 -11.10 -1.57 -4.91
C ILE A 319 -12.40 -1.81 -5.70
N HIS A 320 -13.28 -0.81 -5.83
CA HIS A 320 -14.56 -0.99 -6.53
C HIS A 320 -14.35 -1.36 -8.01
N ARG A 321 -13.44 -0.65 -8.71
CA ARG A 321 -13.12 -0.98 -10.10
C ARG A 321 -12.60 -2.41 -10.26
N ARG A 322 -11.87 -2.92 -9.28
CA ARG A 322 -11.37 -4.32 -9.30
C ARG A 322 -12.48 -5.32 -8.98
N TRP A 323 -13.40 -4.98 -8.10
CA TRP A 323 -14.60 -5.80 -7.84
C TRP A 323 -15.44 -6.00 -9.10
N ASP A 324 -15.63 -4.96 -9.90
CA ASP A 324 -16.35 -5.02 -11.19
C ASP A 324 -15.66 -5.96 -12.20
N ASN A 325 -14.35 -6.17 -12.05
CA ASN A 325 -13.55 -7.06 -12.88
C ASN A 325 -13.33 -8.45 -12.25
N GLY A 326 -14.14 -8.84 -11.26
CA GLY A 326 -14.10 -10.19 -10.66
C GLY A 326 -12.99 -10.43 -9.63
N TYR A 327 -12.21 -9.40 -9.28
CA TYR A 327 -11.24 -9.52 -8.18
C TYR A 327 -11.94 -9.38 -6.84
N ARG A 328 -11.40 -10.01 -5.79
CA ARG A 328 -11.85 -9.85 -4.40
C ARG A 328 -10.66 -9.66 -3.48
N ILE A 329 -10.82 -8.84 -2.45
CA ILE A 329 -9.79 -8.63 -1.43
C ILE A 329 -9.55 -9.96 -0.71
N THR A 330 -8.29 -10.41 -0.68
CA THR A 330 -7.88 -11.67 -0.04
C THR A 330 -6.82 -11.49 1.04
N ALA A 331 -6.11 -10.36 1.06
CA ALA A 331 -5.19 -10.03 2.13
C ALA A 331 -5.14 -8.50 2.31
N THR A 332 -5.08 -8.05 3.57
CA THR A 332 -5.00 -6.64 3.92
C THR A 332 -3.94 -6.42 4.99
N ALA A 333 -3.17 -5.36 4.85
CA ALA A 333 -2.27 -4.90 5.90
C ALA A 333 -2.09 -3.38 5.79
N ALA A 334 -1.84 -2.71 6.91
CA ALA A 334 -1.68 -1.28 6.92
C ALA A 334 -0.62 -0.85 7.94
N THR A 335 0.16 0.15 7.59
CA THR A 335 1.01 0.91 8.51
C THR A 335 0.29 2.20 8.91
N TRP A 336 0.97 3.03 9.69
CA TRP A 336 0.53 4.39 9.99
C TRP A 336 0.55 5.31 8.76
N ASP A 337 1.27 4.92 7.69
CA ASP A 337 1.45 5.74 6.50
C ASP A 337 0.71 5.20 5.27
N GLN A 338 0.53 3.88 5.15
CA GLN A 338 0.02 3.23 3.94
C GLN A 338 -0.91 2.07 4.25
N ALA A 339 -1.88 1.85 3.37
CA ALA A 339 -2.72 0.66 3.38
C ALA A 339 -2.50 -0.14 2.08
N ALA A 340 -2.34 -1.45 2.21
CA ALA A 340 -2.16 -2.38 1.11
C ALA A 340 -3.30 -3.40 1.08
N PHE A 341 -3.90 -3.55 -0.10
CA PHE A 341 -4.93 -4.52 -0.39
C PHE A 341 -4.46 -5.43 -1.51
N VAL A 342 -4.41 -6.73 -1.25
CA VAL A 342 -4.24 -7.73 -2.30
C VAL A 342 -5.64 -8.14 -2.75
N LEU A 343 -5.90 -8.00 -4.05
CA LEU A 343 -7.13 -8.48 -4.66
C LEU A 343 -6.80 -9.62 -5.62
N SER A 344 -7.56 -10.71 -5.54
CA SER A 344 -7.33 -11.94 -6.27
C SER A 344 -8.56 -12.37 -7.06
N VAL A 345 -8.34 -13.00 -8.21
CA VAL A 345 -9.37 -13.75 -8.93
C VAL A 345 -9.25 -15.23 -8.54
N PRO A 346 -10.28 -15.83 -7.91
CA PRO A 346 -10.25 -17.25 -7.57
C PRO A 346 -10.38 -18.12 -8.82
N ARG A 347 -9.63 -19.23 -8.89
CA ARG A 347 -9.70 -20.20 -10.01
C ARG A 347 -11.06 -20.89 -10.09
N ARG A 348 -11.71 -21.07 -8.94
CA ARG A 348 -13.07 -21.60 -8.84
C ARG A 348 -13.97 -20.46 -8.42
N LYS A 349 -14.95 -20.12 -9.28
CA LYS A 349 -15.92 -19.09 -8.94
C LYS A 349 -16.69 -19.50 -7.68
N PRO A 350 -16.73 -18.66 -6.64
CA PRO A 350 -17.57 -18.92 -5.48
C PRO A 350 -19.04 -18.88 -5.88
N ALA A 351 -19.89 -19.54 -5.09
CA ALA A 351 -21.34 -19.52 -5.31
C ALA A 351 -21.94 -18.13 -5.08
N ASP A 352 -21.36 -17.36 -4.15
CA ASP A 352 -21.70 -15.97 -3.87
C ASP A 352 -20.41 -15.16 -3.84
N GLU A 353 -20.32 -14.14 -4.69
CA GLU A 353 -19.15 -13.28 -4.80
C GLU A 353 -19.31 -11.98 -4.00
N THR A 354 -20.35 -11.84 -3.17
CA THR A 354 -20.59 -10.63 -2.39
C THR A 354 -19.45 -10.42 -1.39
N GLN A 355 -18.82 -9.25 -1.46
CA GLN A 355 -17.79 -8.80 -0.53
C GLN A 355 -18.07 -7.35 -0.15
N GLU A 356 -17.89 -7.03 1.13
CA GLU A 356 -18.09 -5.69 1.66
C GLU A 356 -16.88 -5.26 2.48
N THR A 357 -16.63 -3.96 2.53
CA THR A 357 -15.61 -3.36 3.41
C THR A 357 -16.26 -2.39 4.37
N LEU A 358 -15.74 -2.33 5.59
CA LEU A 358 -16.19 -1.40 6.61
C LEU A 358 -14.99 -0.79 7.33
N ARG A 359 -15.02 0.53 7.49
CA ARG A 359 -14.02 1.31 8.21
C ARG A 359 -14.63 1.88 9.49
N THR A 360 -14.03 1.59 10.64
CA THR A 360 -14.54 2.05 11.95
C THR A 360 -13.39 2.46 12.87
N SER A 361 -13.58 3.50 13.69
CA SER A 361 -12.59 3.93 14.69
C SER A 361 -12.36 2.87 15.78
N ALA A 362 -13.43 2.20 16.21
CA ALA A 362 -13.41 1.09 17.15
C ALA A 362 -13.59 -0.26 16.43
N PHE A 363 -13.28 -1.36 17.12
CA PHE A 363 -13.54 -2.71 16.59
C PHE A 363 -15.05 -2.87 16.29
N PRO A 364 -15.44 -3.40 15.11
CA PRO A 364 -16.81 -3.30 14.60
C PRO A 364 -17.80 -4.32 15.21
N SER A 365 -17.80 -4.54 16.52
CA SER A 365 -18.52 -5.64 17.19
C SER A 365 -20.03 -5.69 16.91
N GLN A 366 -20.71 -4.55 16.86
CA GLN A 366 -22.14 -4.47 16.52
C GLN A 366 -22.38 -4.86 15.05
N HIS A 367 -21.60 -4.30 14.14
CA HIS A 367 -21.71 -4.59 12.71
C HIS A 367 -21.45 -6.07 12.42
N VAL A 368 -20.50 -6.71 13.11
CA VAL A 368 -20.23 -8.14 12.93
C VAL A 368 -21.50 -8.98 13.12
N LYS A 369 -22.29 -8.68 14.17
CA LYS A 369 -23.54 -9.40 14.43
C LYS A 369 -24.60 -9.15 13.34
N GLU A 370 -24.71 -7.92 12.87
CA GLU A 370 -25.60 -7.56 11.76
C GLU A 370 -25.19 -8.24 10.44
N LYS A 371 -23.89 -8.37 10.19
CA LYS A 371 -23.34 -9.05 9.01
C LYS A 371 -23.56 -10.56 9.07
N TRP A 372 -23.41 -11.19 10.24
CA TRP A 372 -23.72 -12.61 10.41
C TRP A 372 -25.18 -12.94 10.07
N ALA A 373 -26.13 -12.06 10.43
CA ALA A 373 -27.55 -12.24 10.05
C ALA A 373 -27.78 -12.25 8.54
N LYS A 374 -26.83 -11.72 7.74
CA LYS A 374 -26.84 -11.70 6.27
C LYS A 374 -25.87 -12.71 5.65
N ASN A 375 -25.35 -13.66 6.43
CA ASN A 375 -24.31 -14.62 6.02
C ASN A 375 -23.01 -13.97 5.50
N LEU A 376 -22.71 -12.76 5.98
CA LEU A 376 -21.46 -12.05 5.73
C LEU A 376 -20.53 -12.24 6.93
N TYR A 377 -19.35 -12.80 6.67
CA TYR A 377 -18.37 -13.16 7.69
C TYR A 377 -17.05 -12.43 7.48
N ILE A 378 -16.36 -12.06 8.56
CA ILE A 378 -15.04 -11.42 8.45
C ILE A 378 -14.09 -12.39 7.75
N ALA A 379 -13.47 -11.94 6.66
CA ALA A 379 -12.49 -12.69 5.89
C ALA A 379 -11.07 -12.17 6.11
N SER A 380 -10.92 -10.86 6.33
CA SER A 380 -9.64 -10.22 6.60
C SER A 380 -9.86 -8.93 7.37
N MET A 381 -8.87 -8.53 8.16
CA MET A 381 -8.93 -7.30 8.91
C MET A 381 -7.52 -6.71 9.07
N CYS A 382 -7.44 -5.39 9.18
CA CYS A 382 -6.23 -4.69 9.61
C CYS A 382 -6.58 -3.39 10.31
N TYR A 383 -5.60 -2.78 10.97
CA TYR A 383 -5.73 -1.47 11.60
C TYR A 383 -4.65 -0.55 11.05
N GLY A 384 -5.02 0.63 10.58
CA GLY A 384 -4.07 1.59 10.04
C GLY A 384 -4.73 2.80 9.41
N ARG A 385 -3.96 3.57 8.64
CA ARG A 385 -4.44 4.83 8.07
C ARG A 385 -5.50 4.58 7.00
N THR A 386 -6.59 5.34 7.09
CA THR A 386 -7.80 5.09 6.29
C THR A 386 -8.47 6.32 5.71
N VAL A 387 -8.03 7.52 6.10
CA VAL A 387 -8.69 8.76 5.70
C VAL A 387 -8.51 8.99 4.21
N SER A 388 -9.50 9.64 3.61
CA SER A 388 -9.49 10.14 2.23
C SER A 388 -9.27 11.64 2.21
#